data_AF-A0A4C1Z1R0-F1
#
_entry.id   AF-A0A4C1Z1R0-F1
#
_cell.length_a   1.000
_cell.length_b   1.000
_cell.length_c   1.000
_cell.angle_alpha   90.00
_cell.angle_beta   90.00
_cell.angle_gamma   90.00
#
_symmetry.space_group_name_H-M   'P 1'
#
loop_
_entity.id
_entity.type
_entity.pdbx_description
1 polymer ?
#
loop_
_entity_poly.entity_id
_entity_poly.type
_entity_poly.pdbx_seq_one_letter_code
_entity_poly.pdbx_strand_id
1 'polypeptide(L)'
;MPRKPSRKTYNFNRQDSSQENLEENPANEVSDQNQDLGTVFQENRFNQVNVQETLPLARPTRAAKTRCLQNLTRIINEETSYDLNVPQERNRLRASQRVVSESDELREQRLGDLRRRASHRVATESNEERKQRLEDQRRRTAKRVATETNEQREQRLEYQRRRASESLASESNEVREQRLEDLRLRASHRVATESDAQREHRLEEQRRRDIRCRRALESNYLPTYKCAVNADQLYHALGSFEVLCIHCGALHFPEERDSNRINRNSFSDCCLHGRILIEPPKVPNELVRLF
;
A
#
# COMPACT_ATOMS: atom_id res chain seq x y z
N MET A 1 37.89 3.39 19.00
CA MET A 1 37.88 2.59 17.75
C MET A 1 37.76 1.11 18.08
N PRO A 2 36.55 0.51 18.15
CA PRO A 2 36.41 -0.92 18.34
C PRO A 2 36.23 -1.65 17.00
N ARG A 3 37.05 -2.70 16.81
CA ARG A 3 37.12 -3.55 15.62
C ARG A 3 35.91 -4.48 15.55
N LYS A 4 35.28 -4.58 14.36
CA LYS A 4 34.20 -5.55 14.06
C LYS A 4 34.81 -6.94 13.78
N PRO A 5 34.22 -8.04 14.26
CA PRO A 5 34.65 -9.37 13.86
C PRO A 5 34.03 -9.81 12.52
N SER A 6 34.87 -10.51 11.77
CA SER A 6 34.70 -11.02 10.40
C SER A 6 33.61 -12.09 10.27
N ARG A 7 32.80 -12.00 9.21
CA ARG A 7 31.81 -13.01 8.80
C ARG A 7 32.52 -14.21 8.16
N LYS A 8 32.39 -15.39 8.77
CA LYS A 8 32.72 -16.68 8.14
C LYS A 8 31.62 -17.06 7.15
N THR A 9 31.99 -17.28 5.89
CA THR A 9 31.16 -17.90 4.86
C THR A 9 31.27 -19.42 4.98
N TYR A 10 30.14 -20.11 5.14
CA TYR A 10 30.07 -21.57 5.03
C TYR A 10 29.15 -21.95 3.86
N ASN A 11 29.75 -22.60 2.86
CA ASN A 11 29.07 -23.31 1.78
C ASN A 11 28.54 -24.64 2.31
N PHE A 12 27.27 -24.96 2.04
CA PHE A 12 26.69 -26.28 2.26
C PHE A 12 26.41 -26.92 0.90
N ASN A 13 27.29 -27.84 0.49
CA ASN A 13 26.97 -28.85 -0.51
C ASN A 13 26.21 -29.99 0.19
N ARG A 14 25.07 -30.36 -0.37
CA ARG A 14 24.17 -31.41 0.10
C ARG A 14 24.48 -32.69 -0.67
N GLN A 15 24.92 -33.74 0.02
CA GLN A 15 24.88 -35.11 -0.47
C GLN A 15 24.12 -35.96 0.54
N ASP A 16 23.10 -36.65 0.03
CA ASP A 16 22.29 -37.68 0.69
C ASP A 16 23.14 -38.86 1.15
N SER A 17 22.79 -39.48 2.28
CA SER A 17 22.80 -40.95 2.53
C SER A 17 22.57 -41.29 4.01
N SER A 18 21.47 -42.01 4.31
CA SER A 18 21.29 -43.10 5.32
C SER A 18 19.78 -43.32 5.54
N GLN A 19 19.17 -44.37 4.95
CA GLN A 19 18.97 -45.73 5.50
C GLN A 19 18.17 -45.74 6.81
N GLU A 20 16.89 -46.09 6.74
CA GLU A 20 16.32 -47.45 6.97
C GLU A 20 16.07 -47.71 8.45
N ASN A 21 14.79 -47.81 8.83
CA ASN A 21 14.27 -48.75 9.83
C ASN A 21 12.76 -48.86 9.66
N LEU A 22 12.32 -49.98 9.10
CA LEU A 22 10.94 -50.48 9.11
C LEU A 22 10.77 -51.29 10.39
N GLU A 23 9.84 -50.89 11.25
CA GLU A 23 9.41 -51.67 12.40
C GLU A 23 7.95 -52.07 12.15
N GLU A 24 7.76 -53.36 11.81
CA GLU A 24 6.47 -53.99 11.56
C GLU A 24 5.75 -54.23 12.90
N ASN A 25 4.45 -53.93 12.95
CA ASN A 25 3.56 -54.32 14.05
C ASN A 25 2.58 -55.41 13.59
N PRO A 26 2.32 -56.46 14.39
CA PRO A 26 1.58 -57.64 13.98
C PRO A 26 0.05 -57.47 14.10
N ALA A 27 -0.63 -58.24 13.25
CA ALA A 27 -2.09 -58.35 13.15
C ALA A 27 -2.73 -58.88 14.44
N ASN A 28 -3.87 -58.28 14.80
CA ASN A 28 -4.73 -58.70 15.90
C ASN A 28 -5.91 -59.48 15.30
N GLU A 29 -5.94 -60.79 15.50
CA GLU A 29 -7.08 -61.65 15.16
C GLU A 29 -8.16 -61.51 16.24
N VAL A 30 -9.36 -61.09 15.83
CA VAL A 30 -10.57 -61.18 16.66
C VAL A 30 -11.46 -62.24 16.02
N SER A 31 -11.59 -63.34 16.75
CA SER A 31 -12.61 -64.36 16.55
C SER A 31 -13.95 -63.79 17.00
N ASP A 32 -14.99 -63.91 16.17
CA ASP A 32 -16.35 -63.94 16.69
C ASP A 32 -17.24 -64.86 15.86
N GLN A 33 -17.80 -65.80 16.58
CA GLN A 33 -18.73 -66.84 16.17
C GLN A 33 -20.06 -66.20 15.78
N ASN A 34 -20.68 -66.64 14.67
CA ASN A 34 -22.12 -66.55 14.54
C ASN A 34 -22.70 -67.82 13.94
N GLN A 35 -23.76 -68.26 14.61
CA GLN A 35 -24.41 -69.55 14.54
C GLN A 35 -25.39 -69.62 13.36
N ASP A 36 -25.36 -70.78 12.71
CA ASP A 36 -26.44 -71.58 12.14
C ASP A 36 -27.86 -70.97 12.08
N LEU A 37 -28.41 -70.83 10.86
CA LEU A 37 -29.84 -71.00 10.57
C LEU A 37 -30.00 -71.55 9.15
N GLY A 38 -30.17 -72.87 9.06
CA GLY A 38 -30.60 -73.56 7.84
C GLY A 38 -31.96 -73.06 7.35
N THR A 39 -32.03 -72.81 6.05
CA THR A 39 -33.31 -72.75 5.32
C THR A 39 -33.19 -73.57 4.04
N VAL A 40 -34.00 -74.62 4.00
CA VAL A 40 -34.29 -75.49 2.87
C VAL A 40 -34.85 -74.63 1.74
N PHE A 41 -34.18 -74.61 0.58
CA PHE A 41 -34.76 -74.08 -0.66
C PHE A 41 -34.69 -75.13 -1.76
N GLN A 42 -35.89 -75.47 -2.23
CA GLN A 42 -36.22 -76.51 -3.18
C GLN A 42 -35.58 -76.26 -4.55
N GLU A 43 -35.05 -77.32 -5.14
CA GLU A 43 -34.58 -77.38 -6.53
C GLU A 43 -35.76 -77.08 -7.48
N ASN A 44 -35.74 -75.90 -8.10
CA ASN A 44 -36.58 -75.62 -9.26
C ASN A 44 -35.83 -75.97 -10.54
N ARG A 45 -36.23 -77.14 -11.05
CA ARG A 45 -36.04 -77.69 -12.38
C ARG A 45 -36.36 -76.64 -13.47
N PHE A 46 -35.33 -76.09 -14.12
CA PHE A 46 -35.49 -75.37 -15.38
C PHE A 46 -34.67 -76.05 -16.49
N ASN A 47 -35.43 -76.58 -17.45
CA ASN A 47 -35.14 -77.08 -18.78
C ASN A 47 -33.70 -77.07 -19.29
N GLN A 48 -33.24 -78.29 -19.63
CA GLN A 48 -32.17 -78.55 -20.57
C GLN A 48 -32.48 -77.89 -21.92
N VAL A 49 -31.63 -76.95 -22.33
CA VAL A 49 -31.46 -76.60 -23.74
C VAL A 49 -30.06 -77.08 -24.12
N ASN A 50 -30.02 -78.14 -24.91
CA ASN A 50 -28.82 -78.70 -25.50
C ASN A 50 -28.58 -78.00 -26.84
N VAL A 51 -27.53 -77.17 -26.95
CA VAL A 51 -26.78 -77.04 -28.21
C VAL A 51 -25.31 -76.86 -27.85
N GLN A 52 -24.52 -77.84 -28.28
CA GLN A 52 -23.06 -77.85 -28.25
C GLN A 52 -22.51 -76.74 -29.16
N GLU A 53 -21.74 -75.82 -28.61
CA GLU A 53 -20.70 -75.07 -29.32
C GLU A 53 -19.62 -74.67 -28.31
N THR A 54 -18.70 -75.59 -28.04
CA THR A 54 -17.49 -75.28 -27.25
C THR A 54 -16.50 -74.53 -28.15
N LEU A 55 -16.63 -73.21 -28.18
CA LEU A 55 -15.57 -72.31 -28.66
C LEU A 55 -14.33 -72.47 -27.76
N PRO A 56 -13.11 -72.58 -28.30
CA PRO A 56 -11.92 -72.66 -27.48
C PRO A 56 -11.76 -71.34 -26.73
N LEU A 57 -11.80 -71.39 -25.40
CA LEU A 57 -11.48 -70.25 -24.54
C LEU A 57 -10.03 -69.81 -24.80
N ALA A 58 -9.85 -68.88 -25.73
CA ALA A 58 -8.56 -68.29 -26.03
C ALA A 58 -8.00 -67.66 -24.75
N ARG A 59 -6.79 -68.07 -24.34
CA ARG A 59 -6.12 -67.46 -23.17
C ARG A 59 -5.99 -65.96 -23.42
N PRO A 60 -6.51 -65.10 -22.52
CA PRO A 60 -6.48 -63.67 -22.74
C PRO A 60 -5.04 -63.19 -22.89
N THR A 61 -4.79 -62.41 -23.93
CA THR A 61 -3.46 -61.85 -24.20
C THR A 61 -3.00 -61.03 -23.01
N ARG A 62 -1.68 -60.92 -22.82
CA ARG A 62 -1.10 -60.08 -21.75
C ARG A 62 -1.71 -58.67 -21.76
N ALA A 63 -1.89 -58.09 -22.95
CA ALA A 63 -2.52 -56.77 -23.14
C ALA A 63 -4.01 -56.71 -22.73
N ALA A 64 -4.77 -57.81 -22.87
CA ALA A 64 -6.15 -57.87 -22.39
C ALA A 64 -6.20 -57.94 -20.86
N LYS A 65 -5.31 -58.72 -20.23
CA LYS A 65 -5.18 -58.78 -18.76
C LYS A 65 -4.76 -57.43 -18.19
N THR A 66 -3.80 -56.75 -18.79
CA THR A 66 -3.34 -55.42 -18.33
C THR A 66 -4.46 -54.38 -18.44
N ARG A 67 -5.24 -54.37 -19.53
CA ARG A 67 -6.40 -53.48 -19.68
C ARG A 67 -7.50 -53.79 -18.67
N CYS A 68 -7.78 -55.07 -18.40
CA CYS A 68 -8.74 -55.48 -17.38
C CYS A 68 -8.32 -54.98 -15.99
N LEU A 69 -7.05 -55.18 -15.62
CA LEU A 69 -6.51 -54.69 -14.34
C LEU A 69 -6.60 -53.17 -14.24
N GLN A 70 -6.22 -52.42 -15.28
CA GLN A 70 -6.33 -50.96 -15.32
C GLN A 70 -7.79 -50.48 -15.16
N ASN A 71 -8.74 -51.16 -15.80
CA ASN A 71 -10.16 -50.85 -15.67
C ASN A 71 -10.69 -51.15 -14.27
N LEU A 72 -10.29 -52.28 -13.67
CA LEU A 72 -10.64 -52.62 -12.28
C LEU A 72 -10.07 -51.60 -11.30
N THR A 73 -8.81 -51.20 -11.46
CA THR A 73 -8.20 -50.15 -10.62
C THR A 73 -8.95 -48.82 -10.77
N ARG A 74 -9.39 -48.46 -11.99
CA ARG A 74 -10.20 -47.25 -12.21
C ARG A 74 -11.53 -47.32 -11.48
N ILE A 75 -12.25 -48.44 -11.58
CA ILE A 75 -13.55 -48.64 -10.91
C ILE A 75 -13.37 -48.59 -9.39
N ILE A 76 -12.38 -49.29 -8.83
CA ILE A 76 -12.09 -49.27 -7.39
C ILE A 76 -11.75 -47.84 -6.93
N ASN A 77 -10.98 -47.08 -7.70
CA ASN A 77 -10.65 -45.69 -7.37
C ASN A 77 -11.86 -44.76 -7.46
N GLU A 78 -12.77 -44.99 -8.42
CA GLU A 78 -14.02 -44.23 -8.58
C GLU A 78 -15.01 -44.54 -7.46
N GLU A 79 -15.16 -45.81 -7.07
CA GLU A 79 -16.00 -46.25 -5.95
C GLU A 79 -15.46 -45.77 -4.61
N THR A 80 -14.16 -45.92 -4.34
CA THR A 80 -13.54 -45.40 -3.11
C THR A 80 -13.57 -43.88 -3.03
N SER A 81 -13.45 -43.18 -4.16
CA SER A 81 -13.66 -41.73 -4.23
C SER A 81 -15.09 -41.36 -3.87
N TYR A 82 -16.08 -42.07 -4.42
CA TYR A 82 -17.50 -41.83 -4.14
C TYR A 82 -17.84 -42.11 -2.66
N ASP A 83 -17.37 -43.25 -2.13
CA ASP A 83 -17.62 -43.69 -0.75
C ASP A 83 -16.98 -42.77 0.30
N LEU A 84 -15.87 -42.11 -0.02
CA LEU A 84 -15.26 -41.10 0.86
C LEU A 84 -15.93 -39.72 0.74
N ASN A 85 -16.42 -39.35 -0.45
CA ASN A 85 -17.05 -38.05 -0.69
C ASN A 85 -18.42 -37.92 0.00
N VAL A 86 -19.26 -38.96 -0.01
CA VAL A 86 -20.63 -38.89 0.54
C VAL A 86 -20.63 -38.64 2.07
N PRO A 87 -19.85 -39.34 2.91
CA PRO A 87 -19.74 -39.03 4.33
C PRO A 87 -19.13 -37.65 4.59
N GLN A 88 -18.16 -37.23 3.78
CA GLN A 88 -17.53 -35.92 3.93
C GLN A 88 -18.52 -34.79 3.64
N GLU A 89 -19.35 -34.94 2.61
CA GLU A 89 -20.39 -33.97 2.26
C GLU A 89 -21.48 -33.92 3.33
N ARG A 90 -21.93 -35.07 3.84
CA ARG A 90 -22.87 -35.12 4.97
C ARG A 90 -22.31 -34.43 6.22
N ASN A 91 -21.02 -34.60 6.50
CA ASN A 91 -20.36 -33.92 7.62
C ASN A 91 -20.24 -32.40 7.40
N ARG A 92 -19.94 -31.96 6.18
CA ARG A 92 -19.96 -30.52 5.81
C ARG A 92 -21.33 -29.90 6.01
N LEU A 93 -22.39 -30.59 5.57
CA LEU A 93 -23.78 -30.12 5.74
C LEU A 93 -24.16 -30.02 7.23
N ARG A 94 -23.85 -31.04 8.03
CA ARG A 94 -24.09 -30.99 9.49
C ARG A 94 -23.32 -29.87 10.16
N ALA A 95 -22.06 -29.66 9.79
CA ALA A 95 -21.24 -28.57 10.33
C ALA A 95 -21.82 -27.20 9.94
N SER A 96 -22.25 -27.04 8.69
CA SER A 96 -22.90 -25.81 8.22
C SER A 96 -24.20 -25.54 8.98
N GLN A 97 -25.07 -26.54 9.14
CA GLN A 97 -26.30 -26.41 9.91
C GLN A 97 -26.03 -25.98 11.35
N ARG A 98 -25.06 -26.60 12.03
CA ARG A 98 -24.66 -26.23 13.39
C ARG A 98 -24.19 -24.78 13.49
N VAL A 99 -23.45 -24.29 12.49
CA VAL A 99 -22.96 -22.90 12.45
C VAL A 99 -24.10 -21.93 12.12
N VAL A 100 -25.08 -22.31 11.31
CA VAL A 100 -26.23 -21.46 11.01
C VAL A 100 -27.18 -21.33 12.21
N SER A 101 -27.35 -22.41 12.97
CA SER A 101 -28.20 -22.43 14.16
C SER A 101 -27.49 -22.02 15.45
N GLU A 102 -26.24 -21.54 15.38
CA GLU A 102 -25.47 -21.17 16.56
C GLU A 102 -25.97 -19.86 17.17
N SER A 103 -26.02 -19.77 18.50
CA SER A 103 -26.26 -18.50 19.18
C SER A 103 -25.01 -17.61 19.14
N ASP A 104 -25.17 -16.30 19.31
CA ASP A 104 -24.04 -15.36 19.32
C ASP A 104 -23.04 -15.67 20.44
N GLU A 105 -23.51 -16.11 21.62
CA GLU A 105 -22.66 -16.52 22.74
C GLU A 105 -21.81 -17.74 22.39
N LEU A 106 -22.43 -18.77 21.82
CA LEU A 106 -21.72 -19.98 21.39
C LEU A 106 -20.77 -19.69 20.24
N ARG A 107 -21.14 -18.77 19.34
CA ARG A 107 -20.27 -18.28 18.27
C ARG A 107 -19.03 -17.59 18.83
N GLU A 108 -19.20 -16.66 19.78
CA GLU A 108 -18.07 -15.97 20.39
C GLU A 108 -17.18 -16.91 21.19
N GLN A 109 -17.75 -17.88 21.91
CA GLN A 109 -16.98 -18.92 22.58
C GLN A 109 -16.16 -19.72 21.56
N ARG A 110 -16.79 -20.22 20.49
CA ARG A 110 -16.12 -20.99 19.43
C ARG A 110 -15.01 -20.20 18.74
N LEU A 111 -15.27 -18.92 18.40
CA LEU A 111 -14.28 -18.03 17.81
C LEU A 111 -13.15 -17.71 18.80
N GLY A 112 -13.47 -17.52 20.08
CA GLY A 112 -12.51 -17.36 21.17
C GLY A 112 -11.56 -18.54 21.27
N ASP A 113 -12.09 -19.76 21.27
CA ASP A 113 -11.31 -20.99 21.32
C ASP A 113 -10.40 -21.16 20.09
N LEU A 114 -10.91 -20.80 18.91
CA LEU A 114 -10.13 -20.80 17.67
C LEU A 114 -8.99 -19.77 17.74
N ARG A 115 -9.25 -18.55 18.23
CA ARG A 115 -8.24 -17.50 18.43
C ARG A 115 -7.17 -17.97 19.40
N ARG A 116 -7.53 -18.57 20.54
CA ARG A 116 -6.57 -19.10 21.54
C ARG A 116 -5.67 -20.19 20.94
N ARG A 117 -6.26 -21.17 20.25
CA ARG A 117 -5.49 -22.24 19.57
C ARG A 117 -4.59 -21.70 18.46
N ALA A 118 -5.05 -20.72 17.68
CA ALA A 118 -4.23 -20.07 16.66
C ALA A 118 -3.05 -19.32 17.28
N SER A 119 -3.30 -18.55 18.34
CA SER A 119 -2.26 -17.82 19.09
C SER A 119 -1.22 -18.77 19.67
N HIS A 120 -1.65 -19.87 20.28
CA HIS A 120 -0.73 -20.87 20.83
C HIS A 120 0.16 -21.46 19.72
N ARG A 121 -0.42 -21.88 18.58
CA ARG A 121 0.36 -22.41 17.44
C ARG A 121 1.39 -21.42 16.92
N VAL A 122 1.05 -20.14 16.82
CA VAL A 122 1.98 -19.09 16.37
C VAL A 122 3.04 -18.81 17.44
N ALA A 123 2.72 -18.90 18.73
CA ALA A 123 3.69 -18.68 19.80
C ALA A 123 4.73 -19.81 19.89
N THR A 124 4.33 -21.04 19.57
CA THR A 124 5.21 -22.22 19.62
C THR A 124 5.84 -22.58 18.28
N GLU A 125 5.62 -21.80 17.23
CA GLU A 125 6.16 -22.10 15.90
C GLU A 125 7.69 -21.98 15.87
N SER A 126 8.35 -22.92 15.17
CA SER A 126 9.77 -22.80 14.88
C SER A 126 10.03 -21.68 13.86
N ASN A 127 11.28 -21.21 13.79
CA ASN A 127 11.66 -20.20 12.79
C ASN A 127 11.43 -20.66 11.35
N GLU A 128 11.54 -21.96 11.07
CA GLU A 128 11.34 -22.48 9.71
C GLU A 128 9.85 -22.53 9.36
N GLU A 129 9.01 -23.03 10.26
CA GLU A 129 7.55 -23.00 10.10
C GLU A 129 7.05 -21.57 9.96
N ARG A 130 7.59 -20.62 10.73
CA ARG A 130 7.27 -19.19 10.60
C ARG A 130 7.60 -18.67 9.21
N LYS A 131 8.79 -18.96 8.69
CA LYS A 131 9.21 -18.53 7.35
C LYS A 131 8.28 -19.11 6.28
N GLN A 132 8.01 -20.42 6.35
CA GLN A 132 7.13 -21.09 5.41
C GLN A 132 5.71 -20.50 5.44
N ARG A 133 5.15 -20.28 6.64
CA ARG A 133 3.84 -19.65 6.83
C ARG A 133 3.79 -18.24 6.24
N LEU A 134 4.82 -17.42 6.48
CA LEU A 134 4.91 -16.06 5.93
C LEU A 134 5.09 -16.06 4.41
N GLU A 135 5.82 -17.03 3.87
CA GLU A 135 6.00 -17.18 2.43
C GLU A 135 4.70 -17.58 1.73
N ASP A 136 3.97 -18.54 2.31
CA ASP A 136 2.64 -18.90 1.85
C ASP A 136 1.66 -17.72 1.91
N GLN A 137 1.72 -16.92 2.98
CA GLN A 137 0.91 -15.72 3.11
C GLN A 137 1.25 -14.67 2.04
N ARG A 138 2.54 -14.44 1.75
CA ARG A 138 2.99 -13.56 0.67
C ARG A 138 2.50 -14.05 -0.68
N ARG A 139 2.67 -15.35 -0.97
CA ARG A 139 2.21 -15.98 -2.21
C ARG A 139 0.71 -15.84 -2.44
N ARG A 140 -0.11 -16.11 -1.42
CA ARG A 140 -1.57 -15.94 -1.51
C ARG A 140 -1.96 -14.48 -1.71
N THR A 141 -1.28 -13.56 -1.03
CA THR A 141 -1.53 -12.12 -1.18
C THR A 141 -1.17 -11.64 -2.57
N ALA A 142 -0.02 -12.06 -3.11
CA ALA A 142 0.41 -11.73 -4.46
C ALA A 142 -0.58 -12.25 -5.51
N LYS A 143 -1.05 -13.50 -5.36
CA LYS A 143 -2.11 -14.06 -6.23
C LYS A 143 -3.38 -13.22 -6.19
N ARG A 144 -3.87 -12.87 -5.00
CA ARG A 144 -5.09 -12.05 -4.83
C ARG A 144 -4.95 -10.66 -5.47
N VAL A 145 -3.80 -10.01 -5.29
CA VAL A 145 -3.53 -8.69 -5.90
C VAL A 145 -3.38 -8.79 -7.42
N ALA A 146 -2.82 -9.89 -7.93
CA ALA A 146 -2.68 -10.08 -9.38
C ALA A 146 -4.01 -10.32 -10.09
N THR A 147 -5.03 -10.85 -9.38
CA THR A 147 -6.35 -11.15 -9.93
C THR A 147 -7.42 -10.14 -9.55
N GLU A 148 -7.05 -9.03 -8.90
CA GLU A 148 -8.03 -8.01 -8.46
C GLU A 148 -8.58 -7.23 -9.67
N THR A 149 -9.86 -6.83 -9.61
CA THR A 149 -10.43 -5.91 -10.60
C THR A 149 -9.92 -4.49 -10.37
N ASN A 150 -10.11 -3.60 -11.34
CA ASN A 150 -9.72 -2.19 -11.19
C ASN A 150 -10.47 -1.52 -10.03
N GLU A 151 -11.76 -1.81 -9.85
CA GLU A 151 -12.57 -1.28 -8.75
C GLU A 151 -12.03 -1.78 -7.40
N GLN A 152 -11.72 -3.07 -7.30
CA GLN A 152 -11.12 -3.65 -6.08
C GLN A 152 -9.76 -3.03 -5.77
N ARG A 153 -8.95 -2.77 -6.80
CA ARG A 153 -7.65 -2.09 -6.68
C ARG A 153 -7.82 -0.67 -6.17
N GLU A 154 -8.76 0.09 -6.74
CA GLU A 154 -9.04 1.47 -6.33
C GLU A 154 -9.52 1.53 -4.88
N GLN A 155 -10.49 0.71 -4.50
CA GLN A 155 -10.97 0.60 -3.12
C GLN A 155 -9.84 0.24 -2.15
N ARG A 156 -8.98 -0.72 -2.52
CA ARG A 156 -7.82 -1.10 -1.70
C ARG A 156 -6.83 0.05 -1.54
N LEU A 157 -6.54 0.79 -2.60
CA LEU A 157 -5.62 1.93 -2.57
C LEU A 157 -6.22 3.13 -1.82
N GLU A 158 -7.51 3.38 -1.95
CA GLU A 158 -8.22 4.42 -1.20
C GLU A 158 -8.20 4.11 0.30
N TYR A 159 -8.53 2.87 0.68
CA TYR A 159 -8.43 2.43 2.06
C TYR A 159 -7.01 2.60 2.63
N GLN A 160 -5.98 2.25 1.84
CA GLN A 160 -4.58 2.45 2.24
C GLN A 160 -4.22 3.93 2.42
N ARG A 161 -4.65 4.82 1.50
CA ARG A 161 -4.44 6.27 1.60
C ARG A 161 -5.12 6.84 2.84
N ARG A 162 -6.37 6.46 3.09
CA ARG A 162 -7.14 6.91 4.26
C ARG A 162 -6.45 6.49 5.55
N ARG A 163 -6.10 5.21 5.69
CA ARG A 163 -5.42 4.71 6.90
C ARG A 163 -4.06 5.35 7.11
N ALA A 164 -3.32 5.64 6.04
CA ALA A 164 -2.05 6.37 6.12
C ALA A 164 -2.27 7.82 6.58
N SER A 165 -3.29 8.50 6.06
CA SER A 165 -3.66 9.86 6.48
C SER A 165 -4.06 9.91 7.95
N GLU A 166 -4.90 8.97 8.40
CA GLU A 166 -5.30 8.84 9.81
C GLU A 166 -4.07 8.62 10.70
N SER A 167 -3.15 7.73 10.30
CA SER A 167 -1.92 7.46 11.06
C SER A 167 -0.99 8.67 11.15
N LEU A 168 -0.88 9.47 10.07
CA LEU A 168 -0.09 10.70 10.05
C LEU A 168 -0.75 11.83 10.85
N ALA A 169 -2.08 11.87 10.93
CA ALA A 169 -2.79 12.87 11.69
C ALA A 169 -2.70 12.62 13.20
N SER A 170 -2.62 11.36 13.62
CA SER A 170 -2.51 10.96 15.03
C SER A 170 -1.08 10.70 15.50
N GLU A 171 -0.05 11.00 14.69
CA GLU A 171 1.35 10.74 15.07
C GLU A 171 1.82 11.69 16.18
N SER A 172 2.66 11.21 17.10
CA SER A 172 3.33 12.08 18.07
C SER A 172 4.43 12.90 17.40
N ASN A 173 4.86 14.00 18.03
CA ASN A 173 5.94 14.83 17.50
C ASN A 173 7.25 14.06 17.35
N GLU A 174 7.59 13.18 18.31
CA GLU A 174 8.80 12.37 18.27
C GLU A 174 8.77 11.39 17.09
N VAL A 175 7.62 10.75 16.86
CA VAL A 175 7.43 9.84 15.72
C VAL A 175 7.51 10.61 14.40
N ARG A 176 6.93 11.81 14.34
CA ARG A 176 7.02 12.70 13.18
C ARG A 176 8.46 13.07 12.86
N GLU A 177 9.23 13.48 13.85
CA GLU A 177 10.63 13.86 13.68
C GLU A 177 11.47 12.69 13.18
N GLN A 178 11.32 11.51 13.80
CA GLN A 178 11.99 10.28 13.34
C GLN A 178 11.61 9.94 11.90
N ARG A 179 10.32 10.00 11.55
CA ARG A 179 9.83 9.74 10.18
C ARG A 179 10.42 10.72 9.17
N LEU A 180 10.50 12.01 9.51
CA LEU A 180 11.09 13.03 8.64
C LEU A 180 12.59 12.84 8.48
N GLU A 181 13.29 12.46 9.54
CA GLU A 181 14.72 12.17 9.48
C GLU A 181 15.02 10.94 8.61
N ASP A 182 14.27 9.86 8.78
CA ASP A 182 14.37 8.69 7.92
C ASP A 182 14.06 9.01 6.44
N LEU A 183 13.14 9.94 6.18
CA LEU A 183 12.84 10.40 4.82
C LEU A 183 14.01 11.19 4.23
N ARG A 184 14.65 12.08 5.00
CA ARG A 184 15.84 12.82 4.57
C ARG A 184 17.01 11.89 4.30
N LEU A 185 17.27 10.94 5.19
CA LEU A 185 18.35 9.96 5.02
C LEU A 185 18.14 9.11 3.77
N ARG A 186 16.93 8.60 3.55
CA ARG A 186 16.59 7.86 2.33
C ARG A 186 16.71 8.71 1.07
N ALA A 187 16.26 9.97 1.11
CA ALA A 187 16.39 10.87 -0.03
C ALA A 187 17.87 11.16 -0.37
N SER A 188 18.69 11.42 0.65
CA SER A 188 20.13 11.61 0.51
C SER A 188 20.81 10.37 -0.08
N HIS A 189 20.51 9.18 0.46
CA HIS A 189 21.05 7.92 -0.06
C HIS A 189 20.67 7.71 -1.53
N ARG A 190 19.41 7.94 -1.92
CA ARG A 190 18.98 7.80 -3.32
C ARG A 190 19.77 8.71 -4.26
N VAL A 191 20.01 9.96 -3.86
CA VAL A 191 20.80 10.91 -4.65
C VAL A 191 22.27 10.50 -4.70
N ALA A 192 22.82 9.95 -3.61
CA ALA A 192 24.20 9.48 -3.58
C ALA A 192 24.44 8.23 -4.44
N THR A 193 23.41 7.40 -4.64
CA THR A 193 23.51 6.14 -5.41
C THR A 193 22.86 6.21 -6.80
N GLU A 194 22.45 7.39 -7.25
CA GLU A 194 21.85 7.54 -8.57
C GLU A 194 22.90 7.35 -9.67
N SER A 195 22.49 6.80 -10.82
CA SER A 195 23.36 6.77 -12.00
C SER A 195 23.40 8.15 -12.67
N ASP A 196 24.44 8.42 -13.48
CA ASP A 196 24.54 9.69 -14.21
C ASP A 196 23.30 9.99 -15.08
N ALA A 197 22.74 8.97 -15.73
CA ALA A 197 21.51 9.11 -16.51
C ALA A 197 20.30 9.51 -15.63
N GLN A 198 20.19 8.93 -14.43
CA GLN A 198 19.14 9.29 -13.46
C GLN A 198 19.34 10.70 -12.92
N ARG A 199 20.59 11.09 -12.65
CA ARG A 199 20.96 12.44 -12.23
C ARG A 199 20.58 13.48 -13.27
N GLU A 200 20.97 13.27 -14.52
CA GLU A 200 20.63 14.17 -15.63
C GLU A 200 19.11 14.30 -15.81
N HIS A 201 18.38 13.17 -15.80
CA HIS A 201 16.92 13.19 -15.86
C HIS A 201 16.30 13.98 -14.69
N ARG A 202 16.77 13.77 -13.46
CA ARG A 202 16.31 14.50 -12.27
C ARG A 202 16.55 16.00 -12.39
N LEU A 203 17.75 16.41 -12.81
CA LEU A 203 18.12 17.80 -12.98
C LEU A 203 17.34 18.47 -14.12
N GLU A 204 17.09 17.75 -15.21
CA GLU A 204 16.27 18.24 -16.32
C GLU A 204 14.82 18.46 -15.90
N GLU A 205 14.22 17.53 -15.17
CA GLU A 205 12.88 17.72 -14.62
C GLU A 205 12.81 18.87 -13.60
N GLN A 206 13.87 19.08 -12.82
CA GLN A 206 13.99 20.25 -11.95
C GLN A 206 14.02 21.55 -12.77
N ARG A 207 14.89 21.64 -13.79
CA ARG A 207 14.97 22.81 -14.68
C ARG A 207 13.61 23.11 -15.34
N ARG A 208 12.92 22.09 -15.85
CA ARG A 208 11.57 22.23 -16.44
C ARG A 208 10.56 22.74 -15.43
N ARG A 209 10.59 22.23 -14.19
CA ARG A 209 9.72 22.70 -13.12
C ARG A 209 9.99 24.16 -12.79
N ASP A 210 11.26 24.56 -12.70
CA ASP A 210 11.65 25.94 -12.38
C ASP A 210 11.24 26.91 -13.49
N ILE A 211 11.34 26.51 -14.76
CA ILE A 211 10.82 27.29 -15.89
C ILE A 211 9.30 27.44 -15.80
N ARG A 212 8.57 26.36 -15.52
CA ARG A 212 7.10 26.42 -15.34
C ARG A 212 6.71 27.34 -14.18
N CYS A 213 7.40 27.25 -13.05
CA CYS A 213 7.17 28.12 -11.90
C CYS A 213 7.41 29.59 -12.25
N ARG A 214 8.51 29.90 -12.94
CA ARG A 214 8.80 31.28 -13.39
C ARG A 214 7.71 31.82 -14.33
N ARG A 215 7.33 31.05 -15.35
CA ARG A 215 6.23 31.44 -16.27
C ARG A 215 4.91 31.65 -15.54
N ALA A 216 4.59 30.82 -14.55
CA ALA A 216 3.37 30.97 -13.75
C ALA A 216 3.39 32.22 -12.85
N LEU A 217 4.56 32.62 -12.36
CA LEU A 217 4.73 33.87 -11.63
C LEU A 217 4.62 35.08 -12.58
N GLU A 218 5.22 35.00 -13.76
CA GLU A 218 5.12 36.01 -14.81
C GLU A 218 3.68 36.18 -15.33
N SER A 219 2.91 35.08 -15.44
CA SER A 219 1.52 35.15 -15.90
C SER A 219 0.52 35.61 -14.82
N ASN A 220 0.87 35.50 -13.53
CA ASN A 220 0.07 35.98 -12.40
C ASN A 220 0.59 37.34 -11.89
N TYR A 221 0.91 38.26 -12.80
CA TYR A 221 1.46 39.59 -12.49
C TYR A 221 0.47 40.46 -11.70
N LEU A 222 0.45 40.28 -10.38
CA LEU A 222 0.22 41.36 -9.44
C LEU A 222 1.62 41.76 -8.94
N PRO A 223 2.11 42.97 -9.25
CA PRO A 223 3.37 43.44 -8.71
C PRO A 223 3.22 43.57 -7.20
N THR A 224 3.60 42.54 -6.46
CA THR A 224 3.80 42.68 -5.02
C THR A 224 5.06 43.52 -4.81
N TYR A 225 5.05 44.42 -3.84
CA TYR A 225 6.17 45.31 -3.52
C TYR A 225 7.49 44.56 -3.25
N LYS A 226 7.44 43.25 -2.97
CA LYS A 226 8.61 42.37 -2.81
C LYS A 226 9.29 42.00 -4.14
N CYS A 227 8.56 42.06 -5.27
CA CYS A 227 9.12 41.85 -6.61
C CYS A 227 9.87 43.07 -7.14
N ALA A 228 9.61 44.28 -6.62
CA ALA A 228 10.34 45.50 -6.98
C ALA A 228 11.79 45.49 -6.47
N VAL A 229 12.05 44.83 -5.33
CA VAL A 229 13.36 44.83 -4.66
C VAL A 229 14.47 44.15 -5.49
N ASN A 230 14.11 43.31 -6.47
CA ASN A 230 15.06 42.57 -7.30
C ASN A 230 15.03 42.97 -8.79
N ALA A 231 14.24 43.98 -9.17
CA ALA A 231 14.50 44.66 -10.43
C ALA A 231 15.76 45.53 -10.21
N ASP A 232 16.63 45.66 -11.20
CA ASP A 232 17.71 46.64 -11.22
C ASP A 232 17.13 48.06 -11.16
N GLN A 233 16.63 48.42 -9.98
CA GLN A 233 15.85 49.62 -9.77
C GLN A 233 16.85 50.76 -9.66
N LEU A 234 17.02 51.48 -10.77
CA LEU A 234 17.62 52.80 -10.80
C LEU A 234 16.91 53.65 -9.73
N TYR A 235 17.57 53.81 -8.58
CA TYR A 235 17.12 54.73 -7.54
C TYR A 235 17.15 56.13 -8.13
N HIS A 236 15.99 56.62 -8.56
CA HIS A 236 15.81 58.03 -8.85
C HIS A 236 15.60 58.73 -7.50
N ALA A 237 16.66 59.33 -6.97
CA ALA A 237 16.54 60.25 -5.84
C ALA A 237 15.75 61.47 -6.33
N LEU A 238 14.58 61.74 -5.73
CA LEU A 238 13.71 62.87 -6.07
C LEU A 238 14.30 64.24 -5.69
N GLY A 239 15.62 64.33 -5.46
CA GLY A 239 16.28 65.57 -5.03
C GLY A 239 16.02 65.95 -3.57
N SER A 240 16.51 67.12 -3.15
CA SER A 240 16.34 67.65 -1.80
C SER A 240 15.01 68.40 -1.65
N PHE A 241 14.28 68.15 -0.56
CA PHE A 241 12.96 68.76 -0.29
C PHE A 241 13.07 70.07 0.50
N GLU A 242 13.77 71.06 -0.07
CA GLU A 242 14.20 72.27 0.66
C GLU A 242 13.65 73.58 0.06
N VAL A 243 12.90 73.52 -1.05
CA VAL A 243 12.46 74.72 -1.75
C VAL A 243 11.12 75.19 -1.20
N LEU A 244 11.11 76.35 -0.57
CA LEU A 244 9.87 76.98 -0.11
C LEU A 244 9.13 77.66 -1.27
N CYS A 245 7.83 77.40 -1.38
CA CYS A 245 6.93 78.15 -2.23
C CYS A 245 6.79 79.59 -1.72
N ILE A 246 6.99 80.58 -2.59
CA ILE A 246 6.90 82.00 -2.22
C ILE A 246 5.50 82.45 -1.79
N HIS A 247 4.47 81.67 -2.11
CA HIS A 247 3.07 82.03 -1.85
C HIS A 247 2.51 81.37 -0.59
N CYS A 248 2.74 80.06 -0.42
CA CYS A 248 2.19 79.29 0.69
C CYS A 248 3.24 78.91 1.76
N GLY A 249 4.53 79.09 1.48
CA GLY A 249 5.61 78.65 2.36
C GLY A 249 5.76 77.13 2.48
N ALA A 250 5.03 76.33 1.69
CA ALA A 250 5.19 74.89 1.67
C ALA A 250 6.54 74.50 1.05
N LEU A 251 7.15 73.44 1.57
CA LEU A 251 8.35 72.84 1.00
C LEU A 251 8.01 72.00 -0.23
N HIS A 252 8.89 72.05 -1.22
CA HIS A 252 8.77 71.36 -2.50
C HIS A 252 10.12 70.85 -2.99
N PHE A 253 10.07 69.91 -3.93
CA PHE A 253 11.25 69.49 -4.67
C PHE A 253 11.60 70.54 -5.75
N PRO A 254 12.89 70.83 -5.99
CA PRO A 254 13.34 71.72 -7.05
C PRO A 254 12.80 71.36 -8.43
N GLU A 255 12.60 70.07 -8.70
CA GLU A 255 12.10 69.51 -9.94
C GLU A 255 10.62 69.85 -10.21
N GLU A 256 9.85 70.13 -9.15
CA GLU A 256 8.44 70.54 -9.25
C GLU A 256 8.28 72.03 -9.63
N ARG A 257 9.40 72.78 -9.76
CA ARG A 257 9.35 74.19 -10.13
C ARG A 257 8.79 74.37 -11.54
N ASP A 258 7.81 75.27 -11.66
CA ASP A 258 7.27 75.64 -12.95
C ASP A 258 8.33 76.38 -13.80
N SER A 259 8.84 75.71 -14.83
CA SER A 259 9.92 76.18 -15.70
C SER A 259 9.59 77.47 -16.49
N ASN A 260 8.31 77.80 -16.60
CA ASN A 260 7.78 78.85 -17.48
C ASN A 260 7.47 80.19 -16.78
N ARG A 261 7.91 80.43 -15.54
CA ARG A 261 7.62 81.71 -14.84
C ARG A 261 8.87 82.44 -14.31
N ILE A 262 8.75 83.78 -14.29
CA ILE A 262 9.77 84.75 -13.82
C ILE A 262 10.14 84.53 -12.34
N ASN A 263 9.20 84.00 -11.54
CA ASN A 263 9.42 83.69 -10.12
C ASN A 263 9.72 82.19 -9.94
N ARG A 264 11.01 81.88 -9.76
CA ARG A 264 11.57 80.50 -9.76
C ARG A 264 11.08 79.56 -8.65
N ASN A 265 10.36 80.06 -7.65
CA ASN A 265 9.88 79.28 -6.50
C ASN A 265 8.34 79.39 -6.35
N SER A 266 7.63 79.46 -7.47
CA SER A 266 6.17 79.34 -7.53
C SER A 266 5.81 77.94 -8.03
N PHE A 267 4.78 77.34 -7.42
CA PHE A 267 4.37 75.97 -7.68
C PHE A 267 2.86 75.94 -7.96
N SER A 268 2.48 75.24 -9.03
CA SER A 268 1.08 75.03 -9.43
C SER A 268 0.34 74.09 -8.47
N ASP A 269 1.03 73.12 -7.85
CA ASP A 269 0.39 72.05 -7.09
C ASP A 269 0.09 72.38 -5.60
N CYS A 270 0.80 73.33 -4.95
CA CYS A 270 0.48 73.72 -3.55
C CYS A 270 -0.72 74.66 -3.45
N CYS A 271 -0.62 75.81 -4.11
CA CYS A 271 -1.53 76.95 -3.90
C CYS A 271 -1.98 77.59 -5.21
N LEU A 272 -1.78 76.86 -6.33
CA LEU A 272 -2.06 77.34 -7.67
C LEU A 272 -1.42 78.71 -7.93
N HIS A 273 -0.14 78.86 -7.60
CA HIS A 273 0.60 80.12 -7.63
C HIS A 273 0.05 81.23 -6.71
N GLY A 274 -0.42 80.88 -5.51
CA GLY A 274 -0.95 81.83 -4.53
C GLY A 274 -2.36 82.32 -4.83
N ARG A 275 -3.09 81.65 -5.72
CA ARG A 275 -4.51 81.93 -5.99
C ARG A 275 -5.43 81.38 -4.91
N ILE A 276 -4.97 80.37 -4.18
CA ILE A 276 -5.69 79.75 -3.08
C ILE A 276 -5.04 80.19 -1.77
N LEU A 277 -5.81 80.90 -0.94
CA LEU A 277 -5.45 81.19 0.45
C LEU A 277 -5.71 79.93 1.28
N ILE A 278 -4.65 79.26 1.71
CA ILE A 278 -4.73 78.12 2.61
C ILE A 278 -4.68 78.68 4.03
N GLU A 279 -5.81 78.66 4.73
CA GLU A 279 -5.83 79.02 6.15
C GLU A 279 -4.96 78.02 6.93
N PRO A 280 -4.10 78.49 7.87
CA PRO A 280 -3.29 77.60 8.67
C PRO A 280 -4.20 76.63 9.43
N PRO A 281 -3.87 75.32 9.46
CA PRO A 281 -4.69 74.35 10.16
C PRO A 281 -4.78 74.74 11.63
N LYS A 282 -6.00 74.74 12.18
CA LYS A 282 -6.21 74.94 13.62
C LYS A 282 -5.66 73.71 14.34
N VAL A 283 -4.41 73.79 14.77
CA VAL A 283 -3.76 72.71 15.53
C VAL A 283 -4.43 72.65 16.91
N PRO A 284 -4.99 71.50 17.31
CA PRO A 284 -5.53 71.34 18.66
C PRO A 284 -4.43 71.60 19.70
N ASN A 285 -4.78 72.30 20.78
CA ASN A 285 -3.83 72.69 21.82
C ASN A 285 -3.10 71.51 22.46
N GLU A 286 -3.66 70.29 22.37
CA GLU A 286 -2.98 69.09 22.88
C GLU A 286 -1.67 68.78 22.12
N LEU A 287 -1.61 69.07 20.82
CA LEU A 287 -0.43 68.79 19.99
C LEU A 287 0.68 69.83 20.15
N VAL A 288 0.31 71.07 20.51
CA VAL A 288 1.28 72.16 20.76
C VAL A 288 2.12 71.90 22.02
N ARG A 289 1.62 71.09 22.97
CA ARG A 289 2.34 70.74 24.20
C ARG A 289 3.38 69.62 24.04
N LEU A 290 3.45 69.01 22.85
CA LEU A 290 4.36 67.89 22.56
C LEU A 290 5.68 68.33 21.89
N PHE A 291 5.82 69.62 21.56
CA PHE A 291 7.02 70.25 20.98
C PHE A 291 7.41 71.48 21.79
#